data_AF-Q0RY89-F1
#
_entry.id   AF-Q0RY89-F1
#
_cell.length_a   1.000
_cell.length_b   1.000
_cell.length_c   1.000
_cell.angle_alpha   90.00
_cell.angle_beta   90.00
_cell.angle_gamma   90.00
#
_symmetry.space_group_name_H-M   'P 1'
#
loop_
_entity.id
_entity.type
_entity.pdbx_description
1 polymer ?
#
loop_
_entity_poly.entity_id
_entity_poly.type
_entity_poly.pdbx_seq_one_letter_code
_entity_poly.pdbx_strand_id
1 'polypeptide(L)'
;MCQPKPGPRCSPHMRIRLIRARTKLNDALHALAEDPDNNTLKHRVRRAEAAVAEHAALYDSTPVGQNELREAIAHENNDTARNLLNQRMAAAEALRAQQIHAMHNGQQDPTAKDNHYEQRTNADPGTTGIVLASTRVAPEPAGQQAPGDRAVLDRPGDRGGRSPRILISGREITPVAEHTLSSPICERLAAKGVSTPTLYELDQRDADLYREQMLALRNNNPYAASVYVYDTHEYRGMRMLVTDDGKAGVAVNGDEVVSVFAHNDCAHPRAAYALLSQATEIGGHRLDCFDTVLPKIYAQSGFVPVARLAWNDDYAPDGWNYSTYRNFNNGRPDVVFMAYDPAAIGSKYTNTAANYVDNYDTGIESARNYSSRRTSAPSPAER
;
A
#
# COMPACT_ATOMS: atom_id res chain seq x y z
N MET A 1 -11.79 -10.71 11.06
CA MET A 1 -10.51 -11.41 10.76
C MET A 1 -9.36 -10.36 10.69
N CYS A 2 -8.08 -10.65 10.42
CA CYS A 2 -6.86 -9.84 10.61
C CYS A 2 -6.63 -9.22 11.99
N GLN A 3 -5.80 -9.82 12.81
CA GLN A 3 -4.92 -8.99 13.64
C GLN A 3 -3.83 -8.37 12.73
N PRO A 4 -3.32 -7.15 13.04
CA PRO A 4 -2.42 -6.39 12.15
C PRO A 4 -1.06 -7.10 11.96
N LYS A 5 -0.09 -6.53 11.23
CA LYS A 5 1.25 -7.12 10.96
C LYS A 5 2.34 -6.04 10.90
N PRO A 6 3.64 -6.32 11.16
CA PRO A 6 4.72 -5.70 10.46
C PRO A 6 5.35 -6.74 9.53
N GLY A 7 6.55 -6.53 9.01
CA GLY A 7 7.11 -7.47 8.05
C GLY A 7 7.21 -8.92 8.57
N PRO A 8 7.09 -9.96 7.73
CA PRO A 8 6.61 -9.98 6.35
C PRO A 8 5.17 -10.56 6.26
N ARG A 9 4.36 -9.90 5.44
CA ARG A 9 3.15 -10.40 4.72
C ARG A 9 1.87 -10.60 5.53
N CYS A 10 0.90 -9.67 5.52
CA CYS A 10 -0.38 -9.80 6.26
C CYS A 10 -1.02 -11.21 6.16
N SER A 11 -1.72 -11.67 7.21
CA SER A 11 -2.29 -13.03 7.24
C SER A 11 -3.18 -13.37 6.03
N PRO A 12 -4.00 -12.45 5.48
CA PRO A 12 -4.75 -12.68 4.24
C PRO A 12 -3.82 -12.87 3.06
N HIS A 13 -2.72 -12.13 2.99
CA HIS A 13 -1.72 -12.34 1.96
C HIS A 13 -1.06 -13.71 2.07
N MET A 14 -0.71 -14.14 3.29
CA MET A 14 -0.21 -15.51 3.50
C MET A 14 -1.22 -16.57 3.16
N ARG A 15 -2.50 -16.33 3.47
CA ARG A 15 -3.60 -17.19 3.05
C ARG A 15 -3.70 -17.25 1.53
N ILE A 16 -3.63 -16.13 0.82
CA ILE A 16 -3.69 -16.07 -0.64
C ILE A 16 -2.49 -16.81 -1.26
N ARG A 17 -1.28 -16.62 -0.72
CA ARG A 17 -0.09 -17.36 -1.21
C ARG A 17 -0.23 -18.86 -0.98
N LEU A 18 -0.72 -19.26 0.20
CA LEU A 18 -1.00 -20.66 0.50
C LEU A 18 -2.08 -21.25 -0.44
N ILE A 19 -3.17 -20.51 -0.70
CA ILE A 19 -4.21 -20.91 -1.65
C ILE A 19 -3.60 -21.10 -3.05
N ARG A 20 -2.85 -20.12 -3.57
CA ARG A 20 -2.21 -20.21 -4.89
C ARG A 20 -1.24 -21.38 -4.98
N ALA A 21 -0.49 -21.65 -3.90
CA ALA A 21 0.42 -22.80 -3.84
C ALA A 21 -0.34 -24.13 -3.90
N ARG A 22 -1.45 -24.24 -3.17
CA ARG A 22 -2.34 -25.41 -3.21
C ARG A 22 -2.95 -25.62 -4.58
N THR A 23 -3.40 -24.56 -5.25
CA THR A 23 -3.88 -24.65 -6.64
C THR A 23 -2.80 -25.20 -7.56
N LYS A 24 -1.57 -24.67 -7.50
CA LYS A 24 -0.44 -25.17 -8.30
C LYS A 24 -0.10 -26.64 -8.02
N LEU A 25 -0.22 -27.07 -6.76
CA LEU A 25 -0.03 -28.48 -6.38
C LEU A 25 -1.12 -29.35 -7.00
N ASN A 26 -2.38 -28.96 -6.91
CA ASN A 26 -3.50 -29.68 -7.52
C ASN A 26 -3.32 -29.81 -9.04
N ASP A 27 -2.94 -28.72 -9.73
CA ASP A 27 -2.68 -28.74 -11.17
C ASP A 27 -1.51 -29.68 -11.52
N ALA A 28 -0.46 -29.70 -10.69
CA ALA A 28 0.68 -30.59 -10.89
C ALA A 28 0.32 -32.06 -10.66
N LEU A 29 -0.50 -32.34 -9.65
CA LEU A 29 -1.01 -33.69 -9.36
C LEU A 29 -1.93 -34.20 -10.47
N HIS A 30 -2.81 -33.33 -10.99
CA HIS A 30 -3.67 -33.67 -12.13
C HIS A 30 -2.83 -34.03 -13.36
N ALA A 31 -1.84 -33.19 -13.70
CA ALA A 31 -0.95 -33.48 -14.82
C ALA A 31 -0.16 -34.79 -14.62
N LEU A 32 0.33 -35.06 -13.40
CA LEU A 32 1.03 -36.31 -13.10
C LEU A 32 0.10 -37.53 -13.17
N ALA A 33 -1.19 -37.39 -12.86
CA ALA A 33 -2.15 -38.48 -12.99
C ALA A 33 -2.39 -38.87 -14.45
N GLU A 34 -2.26 -37.92 -15.39
CA GLU A 34 -2.35 -38.18 -16.83
C GLU A 34 -1.12 -38.89 -17.40
N ASP A 35 0.07 -38.64 -16.83
CA ASP A 35 1.34 -39.28 -17.22
C ASP A 35 2.20 -39.63 -15.98
N PRO A 36 1.90 -40.76 -15.32
CA PRO A 36 2.51 -41.13 -14.04
C PRO A 36 4.01 -41.43 -14.11
N ASP A 37 4.55 -41.74 -15.28
CA ASP A 37 5.96 -42.09 -15.45
C ASP A 37 6.83 -40.88 -15.78
N ASN A 38 6.23 -39.70 -15.98
CA ASN A 38 6.93 -38.47 -16.32
C ASN A 38 7.76 -37.91 -15.17
N ASN A 39 9.08 -38.06 -15.27
CA ASN A 39 10.01 -37.55 -14.25
C ASN A 39 9.92 -36.04 -14.07
N THR A 40 9.65 -35.26 -15.12
CA THR A 40 9.51 -33.80 -15.03
C THR A 40 8.27 -33.42 -14.22
N LEU A 41 7.15 -34.12 -14.40
CA LEU A 41 5.93 -33.89 -13.62
C LEU A 41 6.11 -34.32 -12.16
N LYS A 42 6.81 -35.44 -11.88
CA LYS A 42 7.21 -35.83 -10.52
C LYS A 42 8.06 -34.77 -9.84
N HIS A 43 8.98 -34.12 -10.57
CA HIS A 43 9.75 -32.99 -10.05
C HIS A 43 8.90 -31.75 -9.80
N ARG A 44 7.93 -31.45 -10.68
CA ARG A 44 6.99 -30.34 -10.52
C ARG A 44 6.10 -30.50 -9.29
N VAL A 45 5.57 -31.70 -9.05
CA VAL A 45 4.78 -32.03 -7.84
C VAL A 45 5.62 -31.80 -6.59
N ARG A 46 6.83 -32.38 -6.50
CA ARG A 46 7.72 -32.20 -5.34
C ARG A 46 8.02 -30.73 -5.03
N ARG A 47 8.24 -29.90 -6.07
CA ARG A 47 8.44 -28.45 -5.90
C ARG A 47 7.17 -27.75 -5.39
N ALA A 48 6.00 -28.14 -5.91
CA ALA A 48 4.73 -27.58 -5.47
C ALA A 48 4.40 -27.99 -4.03
N GLU A 49 4.67 -29.22 -3.63
CA GLU A 49 4.55 -29.70 -2.25
C GLU A 49 5.44 -28.90 -1.30
N ALA A 50 6.71 -28.71 -1.66
CA ALA A 50 7.64 -27.89 -0.87
C ALA A 50 7.14 -26.44 -0.72
N ALA A 51 6.62 -25.84 -1.79
CA ALA A 51 6.05 -24.49 -1.75
C ALA A 51 4.78 -24.41 -0.88
N VAL A 52 3.91 -25.43 -0.91
CA VAL A 52 2.75 -25.51 -0.02
C VAL A 52 3.21 -25.60 1.44
N ALA A 53 4.20 -26.45 1.74
CA ALA A 53 4.73 -26.58 3.09
C ALA A 53 5.35 -25.28 3.61
N GLU A 54 6.16 -24.61 2.79
CA GLU A 54 6.76 -23.30 3.13
C GLU A 54 5.68 -22.24 3.39
N HIS A 55 4.71 -22.09 2.48
CA HIS A 55 3.65 -21.11 2.63
C HIS A 55 2.68 -21.44 3.76
N ALA A 56 2.48 -22.73 4.08
CA ALA A 56 1.72 -23.15 5.25
C ALA A 56 2.44 -22.75 6.53
N ALA A 57 3.73 -23.04 6.65
CA ALA A 57 4.52 -22.64 7.83
C ALA A 57 4.53 -21.11 8.02
N LEU A 58 4.68 -20.34 6.94
CA LEU A 58 4.62 -18.87 6.97
C LEU A 58 3.22 -18.35 7.30
N TYR A 59 2.17 -19.04 6.85
CA TYR A 59 0.80 -18.71 7.21
C TYR A 59 0.54 -19.00 8.68
N ASP A 60 0.96 -20.16 9.15
CA ASP A 60 0.80 -20.60 10.53
C ASP A 60 1.57 -19.71 11.49
N SER A 61 2.74 -19.16 11.10
CA SER A 61 3.47 -18.17 11.90
C SER A 61 2.79 -16.79 11.97
N THR A 62 1.71 -16.59 11.20
CA THR A 62 0.87 -15.39 11.32
C THR A 62 -0.10 -15.51 12.49
N PRO A 63 -0.55 -14.39 13.06
CA PRO A 63 -1.51 -14.40 14.17
C PRO A 63 -2.81 -15.12 13.83
N VAL A 64 -3.31 -14.95 12.59
CA VAL A 64 -4.54 -15.64 12.15
C VAL A 64 -4.30 -17.13 11.99
N GLY A 65 -3.16 -17.53 11.40
CA GLY A 65 -2.79 -18.95 11.30
C GLY A 65 -2.64 -19.62 12.67
N GLN A 66 -2.02 -18.94 13.64
CA GLN A 66 -1.95 -19.43 15.03
C GLN A 66 -3.32 -19.50 15.69
N ASN A 67 -4.22 -18.53 15.49
CA ASN A 67 -5.58 -18.60 16.02
C ASN A 67 -6.35 -19.79 15.43
N GLU A 68 -6.30 -19.97 14.11
CA GLU A 68 -6.94 -21.11 13.44
C GLU A 68 -6.37 -22.44 13.89
N LEU A 69 -5.05 -22.53 14.13
CA LEU A 69 -4.44 -23.73 14.70
C LEU A 69 -4.92 -23.99 16.14
N ARG A 70 -5.06 -22.95 16.98
CA ARG A 70 -5.61 -23.10 18.34
C ARG A 70 -7.04 -23.60 18.31
N GLU A 71 -7.85 -23.05 17.42
CA GLU A 71 -9.23 -23.50 17.19
C GLU A 71 -9.25 -24.96 16.72
N ALA A 72 -8.40 -25.33 15.76
CA ALA A 72 -8.30 -26.71 15.28
C ALA A 72 -7.89 -27.70 16.39
N ILE A 73 -6.91 -27.33 17.23
CA ILE A 73 -6.48 -28.14 18.39
C ILE A 73 -7.63 -28.35 19.37
N ALA A 74 -8.40 -27.30 19.65
CA ALA A 74 -9.51 -27.35 20.60
C ALA A 74 -10.66 -28.26 20.15
N HIS A 75 -10.84 -28.43 18.84
CA HIS A 75 -11.92 -29.25 18.26
C HIS A 75 -11.46 -30.65 17.79
N GLU A 76 -10.16 -30.93 17.82
CA GLU A 76 -9.63 -32.23 17.42
C GLU A 76 -9.82 -33.25 18.56
N ASN A 77 -10.46 -34.38 18.26
CA ASN A 77 -10.77 -35.43 19.22
C ASN A 77 -9.77 -36.59 19.17
N ASN A 78 -9.04 -36.73 18.06
CA ASN A 78 -8.02 -37.75 17.89
C ASN A 78 -6.69 -37.30 18.50
N ASP A 79 -6.16 -38.03 19.48
CA ASP A 79 -4.92 -37.68 20.19
C ASP A 79 -3.70 -37.55 19.26
N THR A 80 -3.60 -38.42 18.25
CA THR A 80 -2.50 -38.39 17.27
C THR A 80 -2.59 -37.14 16.40
N ALA A 81 -3.79 -36.80 15.89
CA ALA A 81 -4.00 -35.60 15.09
C ALA A 81 -3.81 -34.32 15.93
N ARG A 82 -4.27 -34.32 17.18
CA ARG A 82 -4.07 -33.20 18.11
C ARG A 82 -2.60 -32.98 18.40
N ASN A 83 -1.83 -34.05 18.61
CA ASN A 83 -0.37 -33.97 18.79
C ASN A 83 0.33 -33.37 17.56
N LEU A 84 -0.09 -33.74 16.34
CA LEU A 84 0.45 -33.14 15.13
C LEU A 84 0.14 -31.64 15.03
N LEU A 85 -1.08 -31.23 15.36
CA LEU A 85 -1.46 -29.82 15.39
C LEU A 85 -0.67 -29.04 16.46
N ASN A 86 -0.45 -29.62 17.64
CA ASN A 86 0.39 -29.03 18.69
C ASN A 86 1.84 -28.86 18.24
N GLN A 87 2.43 -29.84 17.53
CA GLN A 87 3.76 -29.70 16.96
C GLN A 87 3.82 -28.58 15.91
N ARG A 88 2.78 -28.49 15.06
CA ARG A 88 2.66 -27.45 14.05
C ARG A 88 2.52 -26.06 14.68
N MET A 89 1.78 -25.94 15.79
CA MET A 89 1.70 -24.71 16.59
C MET A 89 3.07 -24.31 17.13
N ALA A 90 3.77 -25.23 17.80
CA ALA A 90 5.08 -24.95 18.38
C ALA A 90 6.09 -24.49 17.31
N ALA A 91 6.06 -25.13 16.13
CA ALA A 91 6.88 -24.72 15.00
C ALA A 91 6.52 -23.31 14.48
N ALA A 92 5.23 -22.99 14.41
CA ALA A 92 4.75 -21.68 14.00
C ALA A 92 5.15 -20.56 14.98
N GLU A 93 5.04 -20.82 16.29
CA GLU A 93 5.49 -19.92 17.35
C GLU A 93 7.00 -19.70 17.33
N ALA A 94 7.78 -20.78 17.19
CA ALA A 94 9.22 -20.71 17.06
C ALA A 94 9.66 -19.93 15.81
N LEU A 95 9.02 -20.17 14.66
CA LEU A 95 9.29 -19.44 13.42
C LEU A 95 8.96 -17.95 13.58
N ARG A 96 7.83 -17.61 14.22
CA ARG A 96 7.45 -16.22 14.50
C ARG A 96 8.47 -15.56 15.42
N ALA A 97 8.90 -16.24 16.49
CA ALA A 97 9.92 -15.73 17.41
C ALA A 97 11.27 -15.53 16.71
N GLN A 98 11.70 -16.46 15.86
CA GLN A 98 12.91 -16.33 15.03
C GLN A 98 12.82 -15.15 14.07
N GLN A 99 11.67 -14.96 13.42
CA GLN A 99 11.43 -13.81 12.54
C GLN A 99 11.56 -12.50 13.32
N ILE A 100 10.97 -12.41 14.52
CA ILE A 100 11.11 -11.24 15.41
C ILE A 100 12.57 -11.03 15.83
N HIS A 101 13.27 -12.08 16.27
CA HIS A 101 14.66 -12.00 16.72
C HIS A 101 15.66 -11.66 15.60
N ALA A 102 15.52 -12.27 14.42
CA ALA A 102 16.38 -12.01 13.27
C ALA A 102 16.25 -10.55 12.81
N MET A 103 15.06 -9.96 12.95
CA MET A 103 14.83 -8.55 12.68
C MET A 103 15.48 -7.62 13.71
N HIS A 104 15.54 -8.02 14.99
CA HIS A 104 16.22 -7.25 16.04
C HIS A 104 17.76 -7.33 15.97
N ASN A 105 18.34 -8.49 15.65
CA ASN A 105 19.80 -8.69 15.66
C ASN A 105 20.51 -8.22 14.38
N GLY A 106 19.79 -8.07 13.26
CA GLY A 106 20.34 -7.46 12.03
C GLY A 106 20.66 -5.96 12.15
N GLN A 107 20.42 -5.34 13.31
CA GLN A 107 20.70 -3.92 13.61
C GLN A 107 21.98 -3.68 14.42
N GLN A 108 22.73 -4.71 14.80
CA GLN A 108 24.03 -4.56 15.49
C GLN A 108 25.17 -5.15 14.64
N ASP A 109 25.68 -4.36 13.69
CA ASP A 109 27.05 -4.51 13.17
C ASP A 109 27.80 -3.17 13.38
N PRO A 110 28.97 -3.13 14.04
CA PRO A 110 29.48 -1.92 14.69
C PRO A 110 30.58 -1.26 13.86
N THR A 111 30.26 -0.21 13.12
CA THR A 111 31.27 0.77 12.67
C THR A 111 30.71 2.18 12.58
N ALA A 112 30.75 2.95 13.68
CA ALA A 112 31.02 4.40 13.65
C ALA A 112 31.04 4.99 15.08
N LYS A 113 32.24 4.98 15.65
CA LYS A 113 32.90 6.02 16.48
C LYS A 113 32.04 6.89 17.40
N ASP A 114 32.38 6.75 18.68
CA ASP A 114 32.42 7.75 19.74
C ASP A 114 32.25 9.21 19.30
N ASN A 115 31.35 9.93 19.98
CA ASN A 115 31.65 11.27 20.48
C ASN A 115 30.70 11.65 21.64
N HIS A 116 31.28 11.61 22.83
CA HIS A 116 31.07 12.45 24.01
C HIS A 116 29.73 13.16 24.22
N TYR A 117 29.05 12.70 25.28
CA TYR A 117 28.14 13.46 26.12
C TYR A 117 28.86 14.65 26.77
N GLU A 118 28.33 15.86 26.60
CA GLU A 118 28.42 16.93 27.60
C GLU A 118 27.03 17.47 27.92
N GLN A 119 26.68 17.36 29.21
CA GLN A 119 25.53 17.96 29.85
C GLN A 119 25.64 19.49 29.86
N ARG A 120 24.56 20.19 29.48
CA ARG A 120 24.22 21.49 30.06
C ARG A 120 22.71 21.65 30.29
N THR A 121 22.42 22.26 31.42
CA THR A 121 21.18 22.37 32.16
C THR A 121 20.31 23.57 31.77
N ASN A 122 18.99 23.41 31.95
CA ASN A 122 17.94 24.37 32.33
C ASN A 122 17.80 25.72 31.60
N ALA A 123 16.66 25.93 30.93
CA ALA A 123 15.64 26.94 31.31
C ALA A 123 14.50 27.00 30.26
N ASP A 124 13.26 26.86 30.73
CA ASP A 124 12.00 27.34 30.11
C ASP A 124 11.87 28.86 30.44
N PRO A 125 11.17 29.76 29.70
CA PRO A 125 9.75 29.61 29.34
C PRO A 125 9.33 30.12 27.95
N GLY A 126 8.44 29.35 27.31
CA GLY A 126 7.34 29.87 26.50
C GLY A 126 7.64 30.33 25.06
N THR A 127 6.79 29.90 24.12
CA THR A 127 6.25 30.66 22.97
C THR A 127 5.60 29.67 21.98
N THR A 128 4.28 29.78 21.91
CA THR A 128 3.39 29.73 20.73
C THR A 128 3.71 28.80 19.54
N GLY A 129 2.72 27.98 19.20
CA GLY A 129 2.76 26.95 18.16
C GLY A 129 3.22 27.43 16.77
N ILE A 130 4.08 26.61 16.17
CA ILE A 130 4.61 26.81 14.82
C ILE A 130 3.68 26.11 13.82
N VAL A 131 2.92 26.94 13.10
CA VAL A 131 2.36 26.64 11.78
C VAL A 131 3.55 26.59 10.81
N LEU A 132 3.73 25.48 10.09
CA LEU A 132 4.71 25.35 9.01
C LEU A 132 4.40 26.40 7.93
N ALA A 133 5.21 27.45 7.91
CA ALA A 133 5.14 28.54 6.96
C ALA A 133 5.70 28.11 5.60
N SER A 134 4.92 28.37 4.56
CA SER A 134 5.36 28.45 3.18
C SER A 134 6.48 29.47 3.04
N THR A 135 7.64 29.06 2.55
CA THR A 135 8.71 29.99 2.19
C THR A 135 8.33 30.69 0.89
N ARG A 136 8.03 32.00 1.00
CA ARG A 136 8.00 32.93 -0.13
C ARG A 136 9.43 33.29 -0.52
N VAL A 137 9.76 33.16 -1.79
CA VAL A 137 10.88 33.87 -2.42
C VAL A 137 10.28 35.01 -3.22
N ALA A 138 10.77 36.24 -2.99
CA ALA A 138 10.34 37.46 -3.69
C ALA A 138 11.04 37.57 -5.07
N PRO A 139 10.46 38.33 -6.02
CA PRO A 139 10.81 38.30 -7.44
C PRO A 139 11.86 39.34 -7.83
N GLU A 140 12.46 39.19 -9.03
CA GLU A 140 12.89 40.20 -10.04
C GLU A 140 14.09 39.69 -10.89
N PRO A 141 14.31 40.15 -12.14
CA PRO A 141 13.38 40.41 -13.23
C PRO A 141 13.76 39.65 -14.52
N ALA A 142 12.91 39.81 -15.54
CA ALA A 142 12.95 39.12 -16.83
C ALA A 142 14.23 39.34 -17.67
N GLY A 143 14.62 38.29 -18.41
CA GLY A 143 15.41 38.44 -19.64
C GLY A 143 16.36 37.27 -19.92
N GLN A 144 15.90 36.29 -20.70
CA GLN A 144 16.53 35.82 -21.96
C GLN A 144 16.09 34.38 -22.28
N GLN A 145 15.46 34.23 -23.43
CA GLN A 145 15.24 32.95 -24.11
C GLN A 145 16.58 32.32 -24.49
N ALA A 146 16.71 31.01 -24.28
CA ALA A 146 17.49 30.15 -25.16
C ALA A 146 16.86 28.73 -25.22
N PRO A 147 16.97 28.03 -26.36
CA PRO A 147 16.07 26.94 -26.76
C PRO A 147 16.74 25.54 -26.76
N GLY A 148 15.92 24.49 -26.82
CA GLY A 148 16.31 23.08 -27.06
C GLY A 148 15.96 22.18 -25.86
N ASP A 149 15.27 21.05 -25.95
CA ASP A 149 14.81 20.23 -27.06
C ASP A 149 13.38 19.77 -26.75
N ARG A 150 12.40 20.23 -27.53
CA ARG A 150 11.06 19.64 -27.59
C ARG A 150 10.83 19.20 -29.02
N ALA A 151 11.09 17.93 -29.29
CA ALA A 151 10.62 17.27 -30.50
C ALA A 151 9.49 16.32 -30.11
N VAL A 152 8.27 16.86 -30.01
CA VAL A 152 7.09 16.10 -30.40
C VAL A 152 7.21 15.97 -31.92
N LEU A 153 7.63 14.79 -32.40
CA LEU A 153 7.66 14.50 -33.82
C LEU A 153 6.22 14.31 -34.31
N ASP A 154 5.57 15.42 -34.66
CA ASP A 154 4.32 15.40 -35.37
C ASP A 154 4.61 15.19 -36.86
N ARG A 155 4.28 14.01 -37.37
CA ARG A 155 4.32 13.69 -38.80
C ARG A 155 2.88 13.61 -39.30
N PRO A 156 2.48 14.41 -40.29
CA PRO A 156 1.10 14.41 -40.75
C PRO A 156 0.85 13.19 -41.63
N GLY A 157 -0.04 12.32 -41.16
CA GLY A 157 -0.76 11.32 -41.97
C GLY A 157 -0.43 9.87 -41.65
N ASP A 158 -1.20 9.26 -40.73
CA ASP A 158 -1.88 7.98 -41.01
C ASP A 158 -2.98 7.69 -39.97
N ARG A 159 -4.16 7.25 -40.42
CA ARG A 159 -5.30 6.89 -39.56
C ARG A 159 -5.15 5.44 -39.10
N GLY A 160 -4.62 5.26 -37.90
CA GLY A 160 -4.64 4.00 -37.17
C GLY A 160 -4.13 4.24 -35.76
N GLY A 161 -5.04 4.25 -34.77
CA GLY A 161 -4.75 4.63 -33.38
C GLY A 161 -3.62 3.79 -32.79
N ARG A 162 -2.41 4.35 -32.77
CA ARG A 162 -1.30 3.84 -31.96
C ARG A 162 -1.50 4.38 -30.55
N SER A 163 -1.61 3.49 -29.58
CA SER A 163 -1.46 3.85 -28.16
C SER A 163 -0.22 4.72 -28.01
N PRO A 164 -0.30 5.88 -27.33
CA PRO A 164 0.86 6.75 -27.21
C PRO A 164 1.96 6.02 -26.47
N ARG A 165 3.16 6.02 -27.02
CA ARG A 165 4.34 5.58 -26.29
C ARG A 165 4.83 6.73 -25.45
N ILE A 166 5.00 6.50 -24.15
CA ILE A 166 5.56 7.48 -23.22
C ILE A 166 6.92 7.00 -22.73
N LEU A 167 7.80 7.93 -22.39
CA LEU A 167 9.13 7.62 -21.89
C LEU A 167 9.17 7.89 -20.38
N ILE A 168 9.16 6.83 -19.58
CA ILE A 168 9.27 6.93 -18.12
C ILE A 168 10.62 6.35 -17.70
N SER A 169 11.45 7.15 -17.04
CA SER A 169 12.78 6.73 -16.56
C SER A 169 13.65 6.06 -17.65
N GLY A 170 13.57 6.55 -18.89
CA GLY A 170 14.32 6.00 -20.03
C GLY A 170 13.76 4.71 -20.63
N ARG A 171 12.61 4.21 -20.14
CA ARG A 171 11.89 3.05 -20.68
C ARG A 171 10.72 3.51 -21.53
N GLU A 172 10.61 3.01 -22.75
CA GLU A 172 9.39 3.16 -23.55
C GLU A 172 8.27 2.33 -22.93
N ILE A 173 7.20 2.99 -22.53
CA ILE A 173 5.99 2.39 -21.98
C ILE A 173 4.87 2.57 -23.00
N THR A 174 4.11 1.50 -23.22
CA THR A 174 2.84 1.55 -23.96
C THR A 174 1.71 1.41 -22.95
N PRO A 175 1.06 2.51 -22.54
CA PRO A 175 -0.05 2.47 -21.60
C PRO A 175 -1.19 1.61 -22.12
N VAL A 176 -1.84 0.89 -21.20
CA VAL A 176 -3.07 0.13 -21.50
C VAL A 176 -4.25 1.08 -21.69
N ALA A 177 -4.26 2.18 -20.95
CA ALA A 177 -5.27 3.23 -21.03
C ALA A 177 -4.72 4.58 -20.54
N GLU A 178 -5.37 5.65 -20.97
CA GLU A 178 -5.19 7.00 -20.46
C GLU A 178 -6.41 7.40 -19.65
N HIS A 179 -6.17 8.10 -18.55
CA HIS A 179 -7.19 8.51 -17.61
C HIS A 179 -7.08 10.02 -17.37
N THR A 180 -8.18 10.72 -17.67
CA THR A 180 -8.30 12.17 -17.45
C THR A 180 -9.56 12.45 -16.66
N LEU A 181 -9.42 13.21 -15.57
CA LEU A 181 -10.55 13.66 -14.77
C LEU A 181 -11.48 14.57 -15.60
N SER A 182 -12.77 14.51 -15.31
CA SER A 182 -13.76 15.40 -15.93
C SER A 182 -13.48 16.89 -15.64
N SER A 183 -13.86 17.78 -16.56
CA SER A 183 -13.63 19.23 -16.43
C SER A 183 -14.09 19.82 -15.08
N PRO A 184 -15.27 19.48 -14.53
CA PRO A 184 -15.70 19.99 -13.23
C PRO A 184 -14.77 19.60 -12.08
N ILE A 185 -14.19 18.39 -12.12
CA ILE A 185 -13.23 17.94 -11.11
C ILE A 185 -11.90 18.67 -11.29
N CYS A 186 -11.43 18.78 -12.54
CA CYS A 186 -10.22 19.51 -12.89
C CYS A 186 -10.26 20.97 -12.41
N GLU A 187 -11.34 21.70 -12.70
CA GLU A 187 -11.53 23.08 -12.27
C GLU A 187 -11.51 23.23 -10.74
N ARG A 188 -12.20 22.33 -10.03
CA ARG A 188 -12.23 22.33 -8.56
C ARG A 188 -10.86 22.06 -7.93
N LEU A 189 -10.05 21.19 -8.54
CA LEU A 189 -8.69 20.88 -8.09
C LEU A 189 -7.72 22.01 -8.46
N ALA A 190 -7.81 22.55 -9.67
CA ALA A 190 -7.02 23.68 -10.14
C ALA A 190 -7.23 24.93 -9.27
N ALA A 191 -8.46 25.21 -8.83
CA ALA A 191 -8.77 26.30 -7.90
C ALA A 191 -8.06 26.16 -6.54
N LYS A 192 -7.56 24.95 -6.19
CA LYS A 192 -6.76 24.67 -4.99
C LYS A 192 -5.27 24.51 -5.28
N GLY A 193 -4.83 24.86 -6.49
CA GLY A 193 -3.44 24.72 -6.93
C GLY A 193 -2.99 23.26 -7.08
N VAL A 194 -3.92 22.33 -7.32
CA VAL A 194 -3.61 20.91 -7.56
C VAL A 194 -3.48 20.68 -9.07
N SER A 195 -2.38 20.03 -9.49
CA SER A 195 -2.21 19.58 -10.87
C SER A 195 -3.10 18.36 -11.16
N THR A 196 -3.74 18.34 -12.33
CA THR A 196 -4.58 17.24 -12.81
C THR A 196 -4.04 16.68 -14.13
N PRO A 197 -2.86 16.02 -14.10
CA PRO A 197 -2.28 15.44 -15.30
C PRO A 197 -3.12 14.26 -15.82
N THR A 198 -2.95 13.96 -17.11
CA THR A 198 -3.32 12.64 -17.63
C THR A 198 -2.53 11.57 -16.88
N LEU A 199 -3.23 10.52 -16.46
CA LEU A 199 -2.64 9.36 -15.82
C LEU A 199 -2.61 8.19 -16.80
N TYR A 200 -1.50 7.49 -16.83
CA TYR A 200 -1.25 6.38 -17.75
C TYR A 200 -1.32 5.07 -16.98
N GLU A 201 -2.24 4.20 -17.39
CA GLU A 201 -2.36 2.87 -16.80
C GLU A 201 -1.29 1.94 -17.37
N LEU A 202 -0.45 1.43 -16.49
CA LEU A 202 0.64 0.51 -16.82
C LEU A 202 0.10 -0.88 -17.15
N ASP A 203 0.76 -1.55 -18.09
CA ASP A 203 0.57 -2.99 -18.30
C ASP A 203 1.15 -3.77 -17.13
N GLN A 204 0.61 -4.95 -16.84
CA GLN A 204 1.11 -5.83 -15.79
C GLN A 204 2.60 -6.16 -15.98
N ARG A 205 3.08 -6.22 -17.23
CA ARG A 205 4.50 -6.43 -17.55
C ARG A 205 5.41 -5.31 -17.04
N ASP A 206 4.88 -4.12 -16.83
CA ASP A 206 5.57 -2.92 -16.36
C ASP A 206 5.41 -2.68 -14.85
N ALA A 207 4.89 -3.67 -14.09
CA ALA A 207 4.72 -3.59 -12.64
C ALA A 207 6.04 -3.37 -11.86
N ASP A 208 7.16 -3.76 -12.44
CA ASP A 208 8.51 -3.51 -11.91
C ASP A 208 8.82 -2.02 -11.85
N LEU A 209 8.46 -1.25 -12.90
CA LEU A 209 8.62 0.20 -12.93
C LEU A 209 7.88 0.87 -11.77
N TYR A 210 6.62 0.49 -11.53
CA TYR A 210 5.83 1.06 -10.43
C TYR A 210 6.50 0.81 -9.08
N ARG A 211 6.97 -0.43 -8.87
CA ARG A 211 7.69 -0.82 -7.65
C ARG A 211 9.00 -0.07 -7.48
N GLU A 212 9.76 0.13 -8.55
CA GLU A 212 11.01 0.88 -8.53
C GLU A 212 10.80 2.32 -8.07
N GLN A 213 9.76 3.00 -8.55
CA GLN A 213 9.43 4.37 -8.10
C GLN A 213 9.09 4.39 -6.61
N MET A 214 8.26 3.45 -6.15
CA MET A 214 7.94 3.31 -4.72
C MET A 214 9.18 3.10 -3.85
N LEU A 215 10.12 2.25 -4.28
CA LEU A 215 11.39 2.04 -3.57
C LEU A 215 12.28 3.28 -3.59
N ALA A 216 12.37 3.96 -4.73
CA ALA A 216 13.13 5.20 -4.85
C ALA A 216 12.56 6.30 -3.95
N LEU A 217 11.22 6.37 -3.79
CA LEU A 217 10.58 7.26 -2.82
C LEU A 217 11.01 6.93 -1.39
N ARG A 218 11.08 5.63 -1.04
CA ARG A 218 11.43 5.22 0.33
C ARG A 218 12.83 5.69 0.75
N ASN A 219 13.80 5.62 -0.16
CA ASN A 219 15.19 5.99 0.13
C ASN A 219 15.37 7.47 0.49
N ASN A 220 14.45 8.33 0.04
CA ASN A 220 14.54 9.79 0.20
C ASN A 220 13.45 10.38 1.11
N ASN A 221 12.73 9.53 1.87
CA ASN A 221 11.61 9.99 2.71
C ASN A 221 11.66 9.37 4.13
N PRO A 222 11.85 10.16 5.20
CA PRO A 222 11.87 9.63 6.56
C PRO A 222 10.51 9.02 7.00
N TYR A 223 9.42 9.35 6.30
CA TYR A 223 8.08 8.79 6.54
C TYR A 223 7.75 7.60 5.62
N ALA A 224 8.74 7.06 4.91
CA ALA A 224 8.56 5.95 3.98
C ALA A 224 7.98 4.67 4.62
N ALA A 225 8.19 4.46 5.92
CA ALA A 225 7.71 3.28 6.64
C ALA A 225 6.18 3.23 6.79
N SER A 226 5.47 4.35 6.56
CA SER A 226 4.00 4.39 6.61
C SER A 226 3.33 3.95 5.31
N VAL A 227 4.08 3.56 4.29
CA VAL A 227 3.56 3.06 3.02
C VAL A 227 4.16 1.68 2.74
N TYR A 228 3.29 0.69 2.54
CA TYR A 228 3.73 -0.65 2.16
C TYR A 228 4.05 -0.71 0.67
N VAL A 229 5.18 -1.33 0.32
CA VAL A 229 5.59 -1.57 -1.06
C VAL A 229 5.40 -3.05 -1.37
N TYR A 230 4.49 -3.34 -2.29
CA TYR A 230 4.19 -4.70 -2.72
C TYR A 230 5.34 -5.27 -3.58
N ASP A 231 5.41 -6.60 -3.68
CA ASP A 231 6.31 -7.20 -4.66
C ASP A 231 5.76 -7.04 -6.09
N THR A 232 6.64 -7.17 -7.09
CA THR A 232 6.27 -7.00 -8.51
C THR A 232 5.17 -7.96 -8.95
N HIS A 233 5.12 -9.18 -8.38
CA HIS A 233 4.10 -10.15 -8.75
C HIS A 233 2.73 -9.78 -8.18
N GLU A 234 2.68 -9.14 -7.02
CA GLU A 234 1.45 -8.59 -6.45
C GLU A 234 0.94 -7.40 -7.25
N TYR A 235 1.81 -6.45 -7.60
CA TYR A 235 1.44 -5.30 -8.43
C TYR A 235 0.88 -5.69 -9.81
N ARG A 236 1.33 -6.83 -10.38
CA ARG A 236 0.74 -7.39 -11.62
C ARG A 236 -0.75 -7.69 -11.52
N GLY A 237 -1.26 -7.93 -10.31
CA GLY A 237 -2.69 -8.16 -10.07
C GLY A 237 -3.48 -6.89 -9.84
N MET A 238 -2.86 -5.71 -9.91
CA MET A 238 -3.45 -4.42 -9.60
C MET A 238 -3.50 -3.53 -10.83
N ARG A 239 -4.40 -2.55 -10.82
CA ARG A 239 -4.38 -1.46 -11.79
C ARG A 239 -3.41 -0.40 -11.29
N MET A 240 -2.42 -0.04 -12.09
CA MET A 240 -1.37 0.91 -11.70
C MET A 240 -1.40 2.11 -12.63
N LEU A 241 -1.66 3.28 -12.08
CA LEU A 241 -1.69 4.53 -12.83
C LEU A 241 -0.50 5.39 -12.41
N VAL A 242 0.17 5.99 -13.38
CA VAL A 242 1.31 6.89 -13.15
C VAL A 242 1.17 8.17 -13.97
N THR A 243 1.84 9.24 -13.54
CA THR A 243 2.04 10.46 -14.33
C THR A 243 2.97 10.22 -15.53
N ASP A 244 3.00 11.14 -16.49
CA ASP A 244 3.89 11.04 -17.68
C ASP A 244 5.37 11.00 -17.31
N ASP A 245 5.78 11.67 -16.22
CA ASP A 245 7.12 11.60 -15.65
C ASP A 245 7.38 10.34 -14.80
N GLY A 246 6.35 9.56 -14.50
CA GLY A 246 6.38 8.38 -13.63
C GLY A 246 6.65 8.66 -12.15
N LYS A 247 6.70 9.94 -11.74
CA LYS A 247 7.09 10.36 -10.39
C LYS A 247 5.91 10.51 -9.44
N ALA A 248 4.69 10.21 -9.87
CA ALA A 248 3.56 10.03 -8.99
C ALA A 248 2.66 8.93 -9.53
N GLY A 249 1.97 8.22 -8.63
CA GLY A 249 1.11 7.11 -9.03
C GLY A 249 0.19 6.59 -7.95
N VAL A 250 -0.76 5.78 -8.37
CA VAL A 250 -1.73 5.08 -7.51
C VAL A 250 -1.97 3.68 -8.02
N ALA A 251 -2.08 2.72 -7.12
CA ALA A 251 -2.47 1.36 -7.44
C ALA A 251 -3.85 1.07 -6.85
N VAL A 252 -4.67 0.32 -7.59
CA VAL A 252 -5.99 -0.11 -7.17
C VAL A 252 -6.07 -1.63 -7.25
N ASN A 253 -6.36 -2.26 -6.10
CA ASN A 253 -6.51 -3.70 -5.95
C ASN A 253 -7.98 -4.04 -5.68
N GLY A 254 -8.72 -4.40 -6.74
CA GLY A 254 -10.17 -4.54 -6.64
C GLY A 254 -10.82 -3.19 -6.32
N ASP A 255 -11.42 -3.06 -5.15
CA ASP A 255 -12.04 -1.83 -4.64
C ASP A 255 -11.14 -1.01 -3.71
N GLU A 256 -9.89 -1.43 -3.52
CA GLU A 256 -8.96 -0.85 -2.55
C GLU A 256 -7.91 0.04 -3.21
N VAL A 257 -7.79 1.28 -2.74
CA VAL A 257 -6.69 2.17 -3.11
C VAL A 257 -5.47 1.84 -2.26
N VAL A 258 -4.37 1.47 -2.93
CA VAL A 258 -3.11 1.10 -2.31
C VAL A 258 -1.94 1.85 -2.93
N SER A 259 -0.83 1.96 -2.21
CA SER A 259 0.45 2.48 -2.73
C SER A 259 0.41 3.86 -3.41
N VAL A 260 -0.42 4.80 -2.95
CA VAL A 260 -0.40 6.18 -3.50
C VAL A 260 0.95 6.82 -3.20
N PHE A 261 1.60 7.36 -4.22
CA PHE A 261 2.90 8.01 -4.07
C PHE A 261 3.04 9.25 -4.95
N ALA A 262 3.89 10.18 -4.50
CA ALA A 262 4.36 11.30 -5.28
C ALA A 262 5.75 11.68 -4.78
N HIS A 263 6.72 11.73 -5.68
CA HIS A 263 8.06 12.20 -5.36
C HIS A 263 8.10 13.72 -5.25
N ASN A 264 9.07 14.24 -4.48
CA ASN A 264 9.27 15.68 -4.33
C ASN A 264 9.71 16.37 -5.64
N ASP A 265 10.39 15.63 -6.53
CA ASP A 265 10.83 16.07 -7.86
C ASP A 265 9.78 15.82 -8.96
N CYS A 266 8.55 15.45 -8.59
CA CYS A 266 7.45 15.28 -9.54
C CYS A 266 7.08 16.61 -10.22
N ALA A 267 6.88 16.58 -11.54
CA ALA A 267 6.46 17.74 -12.33
C ALA A 267 5.03 18.21 -12.01
N HIS A 268 4.25 17.38 -11.30
CA HIS A 268 2.86 17.62 -10.96
C HIS A 268 2.67 17.94 -9.48
N PRO A 269 2.64 19.23 -9.10
CA PRO A 269 2.49 19.61 -7.70
C PRO A 269 1.16 19.10 -7.14
N ARG A 270 1.24 18.53 -5.92
CA ARG A 270 0.09 18.01 -5.16
C ARG A 270 -0.71 16.93 -5.92
N ALA A 271 -0.07 16.16 -6.80
CA ALA A 271 -0.71 15.12 -7.61
C ALA A 271 -1.54 14.10 -6.81
N ALA A 272 -1.24 13.87 -5.52
CA ALA A 272 -1.97 12.95 -4.66
C ALA A 272 -3.50 13.14 -4.69
N TYR A 273 -4.02 14.37 -4.77
CA TYR A 273 -5.46 14.62 -4.83
C TYR A 273 -6.08 14.23 -6.18
N ALA A 274 -5.36 14.47 -7.28
CA ALA A 274 -5.79 14.03 -8.61
C ALA A 274 -5.72 12.51 -8.73
N LEU A 275 -4.66 11.89 -8.22
CA LEU A 275 -4.51 10.44 -8.13
C LEU A 275 -5.65 9.77 -7.35
N LEU A 276 -6.00 10.32 -6.19
CA LEU A 276 -7.13 9.81 -5.39
C LEU A 276 -8.47 9.99 -6.11
N SER A 277 -8.68 11.14 -6.76
CA SER A 277 -9.88 11.35 -7.57
C SER A 277 -9.97 10.31 -8.69
N GLN A 278 -8.88 10.06 -9.42
CA GLN A 278 -8.86 9.06 -10.48
C GLN A 278 -9.08 7.66 -9.95
N ALA A 279 -8.44 7.31 -8.82
CA ALA A 279 -8.60 6.03 -8.16
C ALA A 279 -10.08 5.72 -7.87
N THR A 280 -10.85 6.72 -7.43
CA THR A 280 -12.29 6.56 -7.17
C THR A 280 -13.12 6.38 -8.43
N GLU A 281 -12.78 7.05 -9.54
CA GLU A 281 -13.43 6.85 -10.85
C GLU A 281 -13.22 5.42 -11.39
N ILE A 282 -12.07 4.81 -11.07
CA ILE A 282 -11.72 3.47 -11.53
C ILE A 282 -12.09 2.34 -10.54
N GLY A 283 -12.85 2.66 -9.48
CA GLY A 283 -13.42 1.68 -8.54
C GLY A 283 -12.74 1.57 -7.18
N GLY A 284 -11.68 2.34 -6.92
CA GLY A 284 -11.01 2.41 -5.63
C GLY A 284 -11.83 3.16 -4.59
N HIS A 285 -12.68 2.46 -3.84
CA HIS A 285 -13.67 3.03 -2.91
C HIS A 285 -13.38 2.76 -1.44
N ARG A 286 -12.27 2.09 -1.11
CA ARG A 286 -11.79 1.96 0.27
C ARG A 286 -10.28 2.03 0.35
N LEU A 287 -9.77 2.34 1.54
CA LEU A 287 -8.35 2.30 1.88
C LEU A 287 -8.16 2.17 3.39
N ASP A 288 -6.97 1.82 3.81
CA ASP A 288 -6.51 1.97 5.19
C ASP A 288 -5.15 2.67 5.24
N CYS A 289 -4.90 3.36 6.34
CA CYS A 289 -3.64 4.06 6.55
C CYS A 289 -3.36 4.30 8.03
N PHE A 290 -2.09 4.53 8.38
CA PHE A 290 -1.75 5.01 9.71
C PHE A 290 -2.29 6.43 9.95
N ASP A 291 -2.80 6.69 11.16
CA ASP A 291 -3.32 7.98 11.61
C ASP A 291 -2.22 9.04 11.75
N THR A 292 -1.71 9.46 10.60
CA THR A 292 -0.61 10.41 10.44
C THR A 292 -1.12 11.67 9.74
N VAL A 293 -0.42 12.14 8.70
CA VAL A 293 -0.92 13.19 7.80
C VAL A 293 -1.85 12.63 6.72
N LEU A 294 -1.77 11.33 6.43
CA LEU A 294 -2.46 10.69 5.31
C LEU A 294 -3.99 10.80 5.38
N PRO A 295 -4.67 10.55 6.53
CA PRO A 295 -6.13 10.64 6.60
C PRO A 295 -6.67 12.02 6.23
N LYS A 296 -5.89 13.09 6.46
CA LYS A 296 -6.27 14.46 6.10
C LYS A 296 -6.33 14.66 4.59
N ILE A 297 -5.41 14.04 3.85
CA ILE A 297 -5.36 14.08 2.39
C ILE A 297 -6.53 13.26 1.82
N TYR A 298 -6.76 12.08 2.37
CA TYR A 298 -7.84 11.18 1.95
C TYR A 298 -9.23 11.78 2.22
N ALA A 299 -9.45 12.39 3.38
CA ALA A 299 -10.71 13.06 3.71
C ALA A 299 -11.07 14.19 2.76
N GLN A 300 -10.08 14.98 2.32
CA GLN A 300 -10.31 16.02 1.32
C GLN A 300 -10.73 15.45 -0.04
N SER A 301 -10.38 14.20 -0.32
CA SER A 301 -10.75 13.47 -1.54
C SER A 301 -12.03 12.64 -1.38
N GLY A 302 -12.76 12.79 -0.26
CA GLY A 302 -14.04 12.13 -0.02
C GLY A 302 -13.96 10.81 0.74
N PHE A 303 -12.79 10.40 1.23
CA PHE A 303 -12.70 9.21 2.09
C PHE A 303 -13.09 9.54 3.53
N VAL A 304 -14.08 8.86 4.08
CA VAL A 304 -14.53 9.04 5.47
C VAL A 304 -13.98 7.92 6.35
N PRO A 305 -13.49 8.22 7.57
CA PRO A 305 -13.13 7.18 8.54
C PRO A 305 -14.37 6.36 8.92
N VAL A 306 -14.26 5.04 8.90
CA VAL A 306 -15.36 4.12 9.22
C VAL A 306 -15.01 3.13 10.34
N ALA A 307 -13.73 2.85 10.54
CA ALA A 307 -13.24 2.06 11.65
C ALA A 307 -11.80 2.45 12.01
N ARG A 308 -11.39 2.12 13.24
CA ARG A 308 -10.03 2.31 13.76
C ARG A 308 -9.53 1.04 14.41
N LEU A 309 -8.25 0.78 14.28
CA LEU A 309 -7.59 -0.31 14.99
C LEU A 309 -6.39 0.25 15.73
N ALA A 310 -6.37 0.01 17.03
CA ALA A 310 -5.29 0.48 17.88
C ALA A 310 -3.95 -0.05 17.38
N TRP A 311 -2.91 0.79 17.44
CA TRP A 311 -1.55 0.36 17.14
C TRP A 311 -1.15 -0.84 18.03
N ASN A 312 -0.40 -1.76 17.44
CA ASN A 312 0.23 -2.84 18.17
C ASN A 312 1.68 -3.00 17.68
N ASP A 313 2.63 -2.99 18.63
CA ASP A 313 4.07 -3.02 18.37
C ASP A 313 4.55 -4.31 17.73
N ASP A 314 3.88 -5.43 17.99
CA ASP A 314 4.11 -6.69 17.26
C ASP A 314 3.86 -6.54 15.77
N TYR A 315 3.25 -5.40 15.39
CA TYR A 315 2.80 -5.01 14.07
C TYR A 315 3.40 -3.70 13.52
N ALA A 316 4.50 -3.21 14.09
CA ALA A 316 5.25 -2.01 13.65
C ALA A 316 6.12 -2.22 12.38
N PRO A 317 5.87 -1.54 11.24
CA PRO A 317 6.56 -1.80 9.96
C PRO A 317 8.10 -1.83 10.05
N ASP A 318 8.74 -2.54 9.12
CA ASP A 318 10.20 -2.63 9.09
C ASP A 318 10.84 -1.24 8.95
N GLY A 319 11.77 -0.94 9.87
CA GLY A 319 12.42 0.37 9.95
C GLY A 319 11.54 1.49 10.53
N TRP A 320 10.43 1.16 11.21
CA TRP A 320 9.59 2.15 11.87
C TRP A 320 10.35 2.94 12.93
N ASN A 321 10.40 4.26 12.76
CA ASN A 321 11.07 5.15 13.69
C ASN A 321 10.04 5.87 14.57
N TYR A 322 9.85 5.38 15.79
CA TYR A 322 8.92 5.96 16.77
C TYR A 322 9.16 7.46 17.05
N SER A 323 10.41 7.93 16.93
CA SER A 323 10.73 9.35 17.11
C SER A 323 10.26 10.19 15.92
N THR A 324 10.43 9.69 14.68
CA THR A 324 9.91 10.34 13.46
C THR A 324 8.39 10.51 13.54
N TYR A 325 7.69 9.51 14.07
CA TYR A 325 6.22 9.51 14.20
C TYR A 325 5.73 10.00 15.57
N ARG A 326 6.59 10.58 16.43
CA ARG A 326 6.24 10.93 17.83
C ARG A 326 4.97 11.76 17.96
N ASN A 327 4.75 12.68 17.02
CA ASN A 327 3.57 13.56 17.00
C ASN A 327 2.26 12.83 16.68
N PHE A 328 2.33 11.55 16.29
CA PHE A 328 1.20 10.69 15.99
C PHE A 328 1.14 9.57 17.03
N ASN A 329 0.41 9.82 18.12
CA ASN A 329 0.25 8.89 19.23
C ASN A 329 1.59 8.35 19.78
N ASN A 330 2.54 9.25 20.09
CA ASN A 330 3.86 8.87 20.62
C ASN A 330 4.63 7.86 19.74
N GLY A 331 4.48 7.96 18.42
CA GLY A 331 5.12 7.07 17.46
C GLY A 331 4.32 5.78 17.17
N ARG A 332 3.08 5.69 17.66
CA ARG A 332 2.21 4.51 17.56
C ARG A 332 0.85 4.88 16.94
N PRO A 333 0.81 5.46 15.74
CA PRO A 333 -0.44 5.89 15.12
C PRO A 333 -1.34 4.69 14.86
N ASP A 334 -2.62 4.79 15.21
CA ASP A 334 -3.60 3.74 14.91
C ASP A 334 -3.76 3.54 13.40
N VAL A 335 -4.30 2.39 13.00
CA VAL A 335 -4.73 2.17 11.62
C VAL A 335 -6.16 2.69 11.47
N VAL A 336 -6.40 3.52 10.46
CA VAL A 336 -7.70 4.09 10.14
C VAL A 336 -8.19 3.48 8.83
N PHE A 337 -9.34 2.83 8.87
CA PHE A 337 -10.03 2.33 7.69
C PHE A 337 -10.97 3.42 7.20
N MET A 338 -10.92 3.69 5.90
CA MET A 338 -11.72 4.73 5.27
C MET A 338 -12.45 4.20 4.05
N ALA A 339 -13.65 4.73 3.81
CA ALA A 339 -14.47 4.41 2.65
C ALA A 339 -14.83 5.68 1.89
N TYR A 340 -14.98 5.59 0.58
CA TYR A 340 -15.29 6.72 -0.27
C TYR A 340 -16.75 7.14 -0.15
N ASP A 341 -16.97 8.42 0.09
CA ASP A 341 -18.26 9.08 0.02
C ASP A 341 -18.13 10.34 -0.88
N PRO A 342 -18.76 10.36 -2.07
CA PRO A 342 -18.71 11.53 -2.95
C PRO A 342 -19.34 12.77 -2.31
N ALA A 343 -20.29 12.62 -1.39
CA ALA A 343 -20.88 13.74 -0.64
C ALA A 343 -19.92 14.32 0.41
N ALA A 344 -18.87 13.58 0.77
CA ALA A 344 -17.86 14.00 1.75
C ALA A 344 -16.64 14.67 1.10
N ILE A 345 -16.60 14.86 -0.23
CA ILE A 345 -15.48 15.53 -0.91
C ILE A 345 -15.25 16.92 -0.32
N GLY A 346 -14.00 17.20 0.07
CA GLY A 346 -13.62 18.46 0.71
C GLY A 346 -13.83 18.49 2.23
N SER A 347 -14.29 17.40 2.84
CA SER A 347 -14.45 17.30 4.30
C SER A 347 -13.10 17.41 5.02
N LYS A 348 -13.17 17.91 6.26
CA LYS A 348 -12.03 17.89 7.18
C LYS A 348 -11.99 16.55 7.89
N TYR A 349 -10.79 16.01 8.05
CA TYR A 349 -10.58 14.81 8.86
C TYR A 349 -10.77 15.12 10.35
N THR A 350 -11.49 14.25 11.05
CA THR A 350 -11.63 14.24 12.51
C THR A 350 -11.24 12.86 13.03
N ASN A 351 -10.34 12.84 14.03
CA ASN A 351 -9.82 11.59 14.57
C ASN A 351 -10.81 10.84 15.48
N THR A 352 -11.97 11.43 15.77
CA THR A 352 -13.05 10.82 16.57
C THR A 352 -14.20 10.24 15.74
N ALA A 353 -14.15 10.35 14.40
CA ALA A 353 -15.27 9.97 13.52
C ALA A 353 -15.51 8.46 13.36
N ALA A 354 -14.65 7.60 13.92
CA ALA A 354 -14.72 6.16 13.72
C ALA A 354 -14.53 5.39 15.02
N ASN A 355 -15.28 4.30 15.17
CA ASN A 355 -15.19 3.42 16.33
C ASN A 355 -13.97 2.50 16.21
N TYR A 356 -13.42 2.11 17.37
CA TYR A 356 -12.40 1.08 17.42
C TYR A 356 -12.99 -0.31 17.12
N VAL A 357 -12.20 -1.13 16.43
CA VAL A 357 -12.46 -2.54 16.16
C VAL A 357 -11.33 -3.38 16.74
N ASP A 358 -11.64 -4.62 17.09
CA ASP A 358 -10.67 -5.52 17.74
C ASP A 358 -9.63 -6.08 16.77
N ASN A 359 -9.94 -6.05 15.48
CA ASN A 359 -9.13 -6.67 14.44
C ASN A 359 -9.36 -5.96 13.08
N TYR A 360 -8.30 -5.90 12.29
CA TYR A 360 -8.15 -5.26 10.99
C TYR A 360 -9.16 -5.72 9.93
N ASP A 361 -9.53 -6.98 9.78
CA ASP A 361 -10.59 -7.38 8.83
C ASP A 361 -11.97 -6.96 9.33
N THR A 362 -12.24 -6.82 10.63
CA THR A 362 -13.45 -6.10 11.05
C THR A 362 -13.39 -4.64 10.58
N GLY A 363 -12.19 -4.05 10.52
CA GLY A 363 -11.95 -2.75 9.90
C GLY A 363 -12.20 -2.74 8.38
N ILE A 364 -11.67 -3.74 7.66
CA ILE A 364 -11.89 -3.92 6.21
C ILE A 364 -13.37 -4.17 5.90
N GLU A 365 -14.04 -5.02 6.68
CA GLU A 365 -15.47 -5.29 6.57
C GLU A 365 -16.29 -4.04 6.83
N SER A 366 -15.91 -3.20 7.81
CA SER A 366 -16.54 -1.90 8.04
C SER A 366 -16.45 -1.00 6.81
N ALA A 367 -15.29 -0.94 6.14
CA ALA A 367 -15.11 -0.19 4.91
C ALA A 367 -15.91 -0.75 3.73
N ARG A 368 -15.90 -2.07 3.52
CA ARG A 368 -16.70 -2.73 2.47
C ARG A 368 -18.21 -2.51 2.68
N ASN A 369 -18.67 -2.64 3.92
CA ASN A 369 -20.08 -2.49 4.26
C ASN A 369 -20.57 -1.05 4.16
N TYR A 370 -19.70 -0.07 4.38
CA TYR A 370 -20.02 1.34 4.15
C TYR A 370 -20.35 1.58 2.67
N SER A 371 -19.51 1.08 1.77
CA SER A 371 -19.68 1.22 0.32
C SER A 371 -20.93 0.50 -0.19
N SER A 372 -21.22 -0.72 0.31
CA SER A 372 -22.38 -1.50 -0.14
C SER A 372 -23.74 -0.95 0.31
N ARG A 373 -23.81 -0.33 1.51
CA ARG A 373 -25.05 0.25 2.02
C ARG A 373 -25.52 1.48 1.24
N ARG A 374 -24.61 2.18 0.53
CA ARG A 374 -24.98 3.34 -0.30
C ARG A 374 -25.26 3.01 -1.75
N THR A 375 -24.69 1.95 -2.33
CA THR A 375 -25.14 1.45 -3.63
C THR A 375 -26.62 1.05 -3.64
N SER A 376 -27.19 0.79 -2.46
CA SER A 376 -28.60 0.48 -2.24
C SER A 376 -29.49 1.69 -1.90
N ALA A 377 -28.92 2.90 -1.80
CA ALA A 377 -29.68 4.11 -1.54
C ALA A 377 -30.13 4.77 -2.86
N PRO A 378 -31.40 5.16 -3.03
CA PRO A 378 -31.89 5.74 -4.28
C PRO A 378 -31.19 7.08 -4.58
N SER A 379 -30.94 7.29 -5.88
CA SER A 379 -30.31 8.51 -6.41
C SER A 379 -31.08 9.76 -5.97
N PRO A 380 -30.41 10.89 -5.65
CA PRO A 380 -31.08 12.16 -5.32
C PRO A 380 -31.94 12.76 -6.44
N ALA A 381 -32.01 12.13 -7.61
CA ALA A 381 -32.83 12.56 -8.74
C ALA A 381 -34.32 12.16 -8.65
N GLU A 382 -34.76 11.50 -7.57
CA GLU A 382 -36.16 11.09 -7.37
C GLU A 382 -36.84 11.70 -6.14
N ARG A 383 -36.60 13.00 -5.84
CA ARG A 383 -37.44 13.75 -4.90
C ARG A 383 -37.86 15.10 -5.44
#